data_AF-A0A0B2SDW9-F1
#
_entry.id   AF-A0A0B2SDW9-F1
#
_cell.length_a   1.000
_cell.length_b   1.000
_cell.length_c   1.000
_cell.angle_alpha   90.00
_cell.angle_beta   90.00
_cell.angle_gamma   90.00
#
_symmetry.space_group_name_H-M   'P 1'
#
loop_
_entity.id
_entity.type
_entity.pdbx_description
1 polymer ?
#
loop_
_entity_poly.entity_id
_entity_poly.type
_entity_poly.pdbx_seq_one_letter_code
_entity_poly.pdbx_strand_id
1 'polypeptide(L)' 'DSPNSNTGQRSKLYDKMGRDLDEHGAAFLKHGETSQSLSLSDIFTLKDGSVTPALKPANPPVRANVLYLSTEFSVPIA' A
#
# COMPACT_ATOMS: atom_id res chain seq x y z
N ASP A 1 -12.95 -4.02 20.24
CA ASP A 1 -11.81 -3.28 19.68
C ASP A 1 -11.79 -1.84 20.13
N SER A 2 -10.81 -1.47 20.95
CA SER A 2 -10.62 -0.08 21.37
C SER A 2 -9.97 0.71 20.22
N PRO A 3 -10.43 1.95 19.92
CA PRO A 3 -9.91 2.79 18.83
C PRO A 3 -8.38 2.98 18.86
N ASN A 4 -7.77 2.94 20.05
CA ASN A 4 -6.33 3.08 20.24
C ASN A 4 -5.50 1.89 19.74
N SER A 5 -6.09 0.69 19.59
CA SER A 5 -5.35 -0.49 19.12
C SER A 5 -5.02 -0.43 17.62
N ASN A 6 -5.94 0.12 16.82
CA ASN A 6 -5.80 0.19 15.37
C ASN A 6 -4.77 1.26 14.95
N THR A 7 -4.74 2.40 15.64
CA THR A 7 -3.77 3.49 15.37
C THR A 7 -2.32 3.02 15.56
N GLY A 8 -2.04 2.29 16.65
CA GLY A 8 -0.69 1.77 16.91
C GLY A 8 -0.24 0.73 15.89
N GLN A 9 -1.16 -0.16 15.46
CA GLN A 9 -0.87 -1.13 14.41
C GLN A 9 -0.62 -0.45 13.05
N ARG A 10 -1.40 0.58 12.71
CA ARG A 10 -1.21 1.36 11.48
C ARG A 10 0.11 2.12 11.47
N SER A 11 0.49 2.73 12.59
CA SER A 11 1.77 3.43 12.70
C SER A 11 2.94 2.48 12.44
N LYS A 12 2.95 1.31 13.10
CA LYS A 12 3.97 0.27 12.87
C LYS A 12 4.02 -0.20 11.41
N LEU A 13 2.86 -0.37 10.78
CA LEU A 13 2.78 -0.74 9.37
C LEU A 13 3.40 0.34 8.48
N TYR A 14 3.08 1.62 8.69
CA TYR A 14 3.63 2.72 7.91
C TYR A 14 5.15 2.89 8.13
N ASP A 15 5.62 2.77 9.38
CA ASP A 15 7.05 2.84 9.71
C ASP A 15 7.83 1.69 9.06
N LYS A 16 7.24 0.48 9.01
CA LYS A 16 7.81 -0.66 8.28
C LYS A 16 7.87 -0.39 6.79
N MET A 17 6.78 0.08 6.18
CA MET A 17 6.74 0.37 4.74
C MET A 17 7.73 1.46 4.32
N GLY A 18 7.92 2.49 5.15
CA GLY A 18 8.94 3.52 4.91
C GLY A 18 10.35 2.93 4.89
N ARG A 19 10.72 2.13 5.90
CA ARG A 19 12.02 1.44 5.93
C ARG A 19 12.20 0.45 4.79
N ASP A 20 11.17 -0.33 4.47
CA ASP A 20 11.22 -1.28 3.36
C ASP A 20 11.45 -0.58 2.02
N LEU A 21 10.91 0.63 1.83
CA LEU A 21 11.17 1.45 0.64
C LEU A 21 12.63 1.89 0.56
N ASP A 22 13.20 2.34 1.67
CA ASP A 22 14.60 2.77 1.75
C ASP A 22 15.59 1.59 1.54
N GLU A 23 15.27 0.43 2.11
CA GLU A 23 16.14 -0.76 2.11
C GLU A 23 15.99 -1.63 0.84
N HIS A 24 14.77 -1.77 0.31
CA HIS A 24 14.43 -2.73 -0.74
C HIS A 24 13.81 -2.07 -1.99
N GLY A 25 13.69 -0.74 -2.02
CA GLY A 25 13.03 -0.01 -3.10
C GLY A 25 11.54 -0.31 -3.19
N ALA A 26 10.96 -0.26 -4.38
CA ALA A 26 9.53 -0.50 -4.61
C ALA A 26 9.07 -1.97 -4.39
N ALA A 27 9.77 -2.78 -3.59
CA ALA A 27 9.45 -4.19 -3.33
C ALA A 27 8.04 -4.40 -2.74
N PHE A 28 7.46 -3.36 -2.13
CA PHE A 28 6.07 -3.35 -1.66
C PHE A 28 5.05 -3.64 -2.79
N LEU A 29 5.42 -3.45 -4.06
CA LEU A 29 4.57 -3.80 -5.20
C LEU A 29 4.38 -5.31 -5.37
N LYS A 30 5.23 -6.13 -4.74
CA LYS A 30 5.09 -7.60 -4.72
C LYS A 30 4.60 -8.11 -3.38
N HIS A 31 5.09 -7.53 -2.29
CA HIS A 31 4.93 -8.07 -0.93
C HIS A 31 4.35 -7.07 0.08
N GLY A 32 3.92 -5.88 -0.37
CA GLY A 32 3.41 -4.84 0.52
C GLY A 32 2.14 -5.29 1.22
N GLU A 33 2.08 -5.05 2.52
CA GLU A 33 0.96 -5.43 3.36
C GLU A 33 -0.10 -4.30 3.39
N THR A 34 -1.37 -4.67 3.52
CA THR A 34 -2.40 -3.72 3.94
C THR A 34 -2.75 -3.97 5.41
N SER A 35 -3.54 -3.07 6.00
CA SER A 35 -4.10 -3.30 7.34
C SER A 35 -5.16 -4.42 7.38
N GLN A 36 -5.42 -5.06 6.24
CA GLN A 36 -6.41 -6.12 6.04
C GLN A 36 -5.74 -7.32 5.37
N SER A 37 -6.52 -8.36 5.04
CA SER A 37 -6.05 -9.63 4.48
C SER A 37 -5.47 -9.54 3.06
N LEU A 38 -5.56 -8.39 2.38
CA LEU A 38 -5.04 -8.20 1.03
C LEU A 38 -3.61 -7.66 1.07
N SER A 39 -2.82 -8.08 0.09
CA SER A 39 -1.55 -7.42 -0.21
C SER A 39 -1.76 -6.24 -1.16
N LEU A 40 -0.79 -5.33 -1.23
CA LEU A 40 -0.80 -4.25 -2.22
C LEU A 40 -0.75 -4.78 -3.65
N SER A 41 -0.12 -5.94 -3.89
CA SER A 41 -0.03 -6.57 -5.21
C SER A 41 -1.36 -7.19 -5.67
N ASP A 42 -2.29 -7.44 -4.74
CA ASP A 42 -3.66 -7.80 -5.07
C ASP A 42 -4.46 -6.61 -5.61
N ILE A 43 -4.06 -5.38 -5.26
CA ILE A 43 -4.81 -4.13 -5.52
C ILE A 43 -4.16 -3.29 -6.62
N PHE A 44 -2.83 -3.31 -6.76
CA PHE A 44 -2.07 -2.48 -7.68
C PHE A 44 -1.04 -3.28 -8.47
N THR A 45 -0.74 -2.81 -9.69
CA THR A 45 0.31 -3.34 -10.56
C THR A 45 1.16 -2.21 -11.13
N LEU A 46 2.41 -2.50 -11.48
CA LEU A 46 3.27 -1.55 -12.17
C LEU A 46 3.12 -1.71 -13.69
N LYS A 47 2.76 -0.63 -14.38
CA LYS A 47 2.68 -0.57 -15.84
C LYS A 47 3.40 0.67 -16.32
N ASP A 48 4.41 0.48 -17.17
CA ASP A 48 5.21 1.56 -17.76
C ASP A 48 5.80 2.51 -16.70
N GLY A 49 6.27 1.96 -15.58
CA GLY A 49 6.80 2.72 -14.45
C GLY A 49 5.75 3.43 -13.58
N SER A 50 4.46 3.29 -13.89
CA SER A 50 3.35 3.86 -13.13
C SER A 50 2.61 2.80 -12.33
N VAL A 51 2.20 3.14 -11.10
CA VAL A 51 1.34 2.29 -10.26
C VAL A 51 -0.10 2.44 -10.74
N THR A 52 -0.71 1.32 -11.13
CA THR A 52 -2.07 1.27 -11.70
C THR A 52 -2.96 0.30 -10.92
N PRO A 53 -4.26 0.58 -10.73
CA PRO A 53 -5.17 -0.35 -10.08
C PRO A 53 -5.30 -1.67 -10.84
N ALA A 54 -5.27 -2.79 -10.12
CA ALA A 54 -5.55 -4.11 -10.64
C ALA A 54 -7.06 -4.31 -10.76
N LEU A 55 -7.60 -4.32 -11.99
CA LEU A 55 -9.02 -4.57 -12.22
C LEU A 55 -9.32 -6.07 -12.13
N LYS A 56 -9.56 -6.56 -10.91
CA LYS A 56 -9.96 -7.95 -10.64
C LYS A 56 -11.28 -7.99 -9.87
N PRO A 57 -12.24 -8.84 -10.26
CA PRO A 57 -13.43 -9.06 -9.45
C PRO A 57 -13.03 -9.78 -8.15
N ALA A 58 -13.37 -9.19 -7.00
CA ALA A 58 -13.21 -9.83 -5.69
C ALA A 58 -14.51 -10.52 -5.27
N ASN A 59 -14.42 -11.75 -4.77
CA ASN A 59 -15.53 -12.47 -4.18
C ASN A 59 -15.11 -13.09 -2.83
N PRO A 60 -15.59 -12.56 -1.68
CA PRO A 60 -16.56 -11.47 -1.54
C PRO A 60 -15.98 -10.10 -1.96
N PRO A 61 -16.83 -9.11 -2.30
CA PRO A 61 -16.36 -7.78 -2.68
C PRO A 61 -15.63 -7.12 -1.51
N VAL A 62 -14.47 -6.53 -1.79
CA VAL A 62 -13.65 -5.80 -0.81
C VAL A 62 -13.58 -4.32 -1.20
N ARG A 63 -13.73 -3.42 -0.23
CA ARG A 63 -13.59 -1.97 -0.44
C ARG A 63 -12.23 -1.49 0.08
N ALA A 64 -11.45 -0.87 -0.79
CA ALA A 64 -10.26 -0.12 -0.40
C ALA A 64 -10.55 1.39 -0.45
N ASN A 65 -10.08 2.14 0.54
CA ASN A 65 -10.05 3.60 0.49
C ASN A 65 -8.63 4.02 0.15
N VAL A 66 -8.46 4.72 -0.96
CA VAL A 66 -7.16 5.23 -1.41
C VAL A 66 -7.14 6.73 -1.15
N LEU A 67 -6.19 7.18 -0.35
CA LEU A 67 -5.88 8.60 -0.25
C LEU A 67 -4.98 8.98 -1.41
N TYR A 68 -5.49 9.78 -2.34
CA TYR A 68 -4.65 10.41 -3.36
C TYR A 68 -3.93 11.62 -2.74
N LEU A 69 -2.62 11.66 -2.91
CA LEU A 69 -1.78 12.82 -2.57
C LEU A 69 -1.19 13.37 -3.87
N SER A 70 -1.14 14.69 -3.98
CA SER A 70 -0.47 15.37 -5.09
C SER A 70 1.00 14.93 -5.18
N THR A 71 1.51 14.78 -6.39
CA THR A 71 2.91 14.45 -6.64
C THR A 71 3.86 15.64 -6.42
N GLU A 72 3.33 16.83 -6.11
CA GLU A 72 4.10 18.06 -5.89
C GLU A 72 5.24 17.90 -4.87
N PHE A 73 5.01 17.09 -3.83
CA PHE A 73 5.99 16.82 -2.78
C PHE A 73 6.50 15.37 -2.80
N SER A 74 6.28 14.64 -3.90
CA SER A 74 6.73 13.27 -4.04
C SER A 74 8.14 13.20 -4.65
N VAL A 75 8.93 12.23 -4.20
CA VAL A 75 10.20 11.87 -4.85
C VAL A 75 9.95 10.61 -5.68
N PRO A 76 10.40 10.55 -6.95
CA PRO A 76 10.30 9.33 -7.74
C PRO A 76 10.97 8.16 -7.04
N ILE A 77 10.31 7.00 -7.03
CA ILE A 77 10.91 5.76 -6.56
C ILE A 77 11.87 5.28 -7.67
N ALA A 78 13.16 5.14 -7.33
CA ALA A 78 14.22 4.72 -8.25
C ALA A 78 14.18 3.20 -8.53
#